data_AF-A0AAN0KE51-F1
#
_entry.id   AF-A0AAN0KE51-F1
#
_cell.length_a   1.000
_cell.length_b   1.000
_cell.length_c   1.000
_cell.angle_alpha   90.00
_cell.angle_beta   90.00
_cell.angle_gamma   90.00
#
_symmetry.space_group_name_H-M   'P 1'
#
loop_
_entity.id
_entity.type
_entity.pdbx_description
1 polymer ?
#
loop_
_entity_poly.entity_id
_entity_poly.type
_entity_poly.pdbx_seq_one_letter_code
_entity_poly.pdbx_strand_id
1 'polypeptide(L)'
;MKINPQLPMLDSPAHLALTAALATAADHGQFIACASWGDENNPWLSDSADDRDWAADRCRHCPVQSECADAGASESFGVWGAIDQATRRGQK
;
A
#
# COMPACT_ATOMS: atom_id res chain seq x y z
N MET A 1 3.26 -14.80 -25.31
CA MET A 1 3.16 -13.77 -24.25
C MET A 1 4.55 -13.57 -23.66
N LYS A 2 5.11 -12.36 -23.71
CA LYS A 2 6.38 -12.05 -23.04
C LYS A 2 6.07 -11.73 -21.59
N ILE A 3 6.40 -12.64 -20.67
CA ILE A 3 6.43 -12.33 -19.24
C ILE A 3 7.54 -11.30 -19.06
N ASN A 4 7.21 -10.12 -18.55
CA ASN A 4 8.15 -9.02 -18.36
C ASN A 4 8.73 -9.17 -16.94
N PRO A 5 9.99 -9.61 -16.76
CA PRO A 5 10.55 -9.99 -15.46
C PRO A 5 10.84 -8.80 -14.52
N GLN A 6 10.44 -7.58 -14.91
CA GLN A 6 10.67 -6.33 -14.19
C GLN A 6 9.39 -5.66 -13.68
N LEU A 7 8.23 -6.32 -13.79
CA LEU A 7 7.12 -5.92 -12.93
C LEU A 7 7.56 -6.19 -11.48
N PRO A 8 7.40 -5.23 -10.55
CA PRO A 8 7.76 -5.40 -9.15
C PRO A 8 7.15 -6.70 -8.63
N MET A 9 7.77 -7.34 -7.64
CA MET A 9 7.50 -8.71 -7.19
C MET A 9 6.08 -8.91 -6.61
N LEU A 10 5.05 -8.73 -7.42
CA LEU A 10 3.64 -8.98 -7.13
C LEU A 10 3.42 -10.45 -6.73
N ASP A 11 4.33 -11.34 -7.12
CA ASP A 11 4.35 -12.76 -6.75
C ASP A 11 5.12 -13.04 -5.44
N SER A 12 5.65 -12.02 -4.74
CA SER A 12 6.32 -12.25 -3.45
C SER A 12 5.31 -12.78 -2.41
N PRO A 13 5.76 -13.57 -1.42
CA PRO A 13 4.87 -14.05 -0.36
C PRO A 13 4.11 -12.94 0.37
N ALA A 14 4.73 -11.77 0.56
CA ALA A 14 4.11 -10.62 1.20
C ALA A 14 3.01 -9.99 0.33
N HIS A 15 3.27 -9.82 -0.97
CA HIS A 15 2.24 -9.34 -1.91
C HIS A 15 1.07 -10.33 -2.03
N LEU A 16 1.34 -11.63 -2.08
CA LEU A 16 0.31 -12.67 -2.11
C LEU A 16 -0.55 -12.67 -0.82
N ALA A 17 0.08 -12.50 0.35
CA ALA A 17 -0.63 -12.37 1.61
C ALA A 17 -1.54 -11.13 1.62
N LEU A 18 -1.03 -9.98 1.16
CA LEU A 18 -1.81 -8.77 1.01
C LEU A 18 -2.99 -8.96 0.04
N THR A 19 -2.77 -9.61 -1.11
CA THR A 19 -3.85 -9.92 -2.06
C THR A 19 -4.95 -10.77 -1.42
N ALA A 20 -4.59 -11.80 -0.65
CA ALA A 20 -5.56 -12.65 0.06
C ALA A 20 -6.32 -11.88 1.15
N ALA A 21 -5.63 -11.01 1.89
CA ALA A 21 -6.24 -10.18 2.92
C ALA A 21 -7.23 -9.16 2.33
N LEU A 22 -6.86 -8.52 1.21
CA LEU A 22 -7.75 -7.60 0.47
C LEU A 22 -8.99 -8.31 -0.08
N ALA A 23 -8.84 -9.52 -0.64
CA ALA A 23 -9.97 -10.32 -1.10
C ALA A 23 -10.94 -10.65 0.06
N THR A 24 -10.39 -11.07 1.21
CA THR A 24 -11.18 -11.37 2.41
C THR A 24 -11.91 -10.14 2.93
N ALA A 25 -11.24 -8.99 2.97
CA ALA A 25 -11.85 -7.72 3.38
C ALA A 25 -13.02 -7.33 2.45
N ALA A 26 -12.85 -7.51 1.13
CA ALA A 26 -13.91 -7.26 0.15
C ALA A 26 -15.10 -8.22 0.35
N ASP A 27 -14.85 -9.51 0.54
CA ASP A 27 -15.90 -10.51 0.80
C ASP A 27 -16.71 -10.20 2.07
N HIS A 28 -16.06 -9.59 3.07
CA HIS A 28 -16.70 -9.16 4.31
C HIS A 28 -17.31 -7.74 4.24
N GLY A 29 -17.24 -7.06 3.08
CA GLY A 29 -17.73 -5.70 2.91
C GLY A 29 -16.99 -4.67 3.77
N GLN A 30 -15.74 -4.95 4.16
CA GLN A 30 -14.92 -4.04 4.93
C GLN A 30 -14.39 -2.90 4.07
N PHE A 31 -14.34 -1.71 4.66
CA PHE A 31 -13.88 -0.52 3.96
C PHE A 31 -12.35 -0.47 3.88
N ILE A 32 -11.81 -0.34 2.67
CA ILE A 32 -10.39 -0.11 2.40
C ILE A 32 -10.21 1.30 1.83
N ALA A 33 -9.66 2.20 2.65
CA ALA A 33 -9.58 3.63 2.32
C ALA A 33 -8.85 3.91 1.00
N CYS A 34 -7.71 3.25 0.76
CA CYS A 34 -6.91 3.44 -0.44
C CYS A 34 -7.57 2.89 -1.72
N ALA A 35 -8.50 1.93 -1.61
CA ALA A 35 -9.22 1.36 -2.74
C ALA A 35 -10.36 2.27 -3.25
N SER A 36 -10.70 3.33 -2.50
CA SER A 36 -11.82 4.23 -2.83
C SER A 36 -11.41 5.40 -3.74
N TRP A 37 -10.15 5.45 -4.18
CA TRP A 37 -9.58 6.55 -4.97
C TRP A 37 -9.17 6.05 -6.35
N GLY A 38 -9.34 6.90 -7.37
CA GLY A 38 -8.79 6.65 -8.71
C GLY A 38 -7.29 6.94 -8.80
N ASP A 39 -6.70 6.61 -9.94
CA ASP A 39 -5.25 6.79 -10.18
C ASP A 39 -4.82 8.26 -10.19
N GLU A 40 -5.69 9.15 -10.68
CA GLU A 40 -5.44 10.59 -10.73
C GLU A 40 -5.74 11.22 -9.36
N ASN A 41 -4.72 11.71 -8.67
CA ASN A 41 -4.77 12.30 -7.32
C ASN A 41 -4.97 11.29 -6.17
N ASN A 42 -4.33 10.13 -6.25
CA ASN A 42 -4.32 9.17 -5.15
C ASN A 42 -3.40 9.63 -3.99
N PRO A 43 -3.92 9.95 -2.79
CA PRO A 43 -3.09 10.42 -1.68
C PRO A 43 -2.02 9.42 -1.21
N TRP A 44 -2.24 8.11 -1.41
CA TRP A 44 -1.28 7.06 -1.07
C TRP A 44 -0.08 7.00 -2.02
N LEU A 45 -0.21 7.58 -3.21
CA LEU A 45 0.82 7.64 -4.25
C LEU A 45 1.18 9.09 -4.61
N SER A 46 0.85 10.06 -3.75
CA SER A 46 1.11 11.49 -4.00
C SER A 46 2.58 11.83 -3.78
N ASP A 47 3.10 12.76 -4.58
CA ASP A 47 4.42 13.37 -4.36
C ASP A 47 4.40 14.35 -3.16
N SER A 48 3.23 14.85 -2.78
CA SER A 48 3.06 15.73 -1.61
C SER A 48 3.22 14.95 -0.30
N ALA A 49 4.12 15.41 0.57
CA ALA A 49 4.30 14.82 1.89
C ALA A 49 3.04 14.95 2.76
N ASP A 50 2.34 16.08 2.70
CA ASP A 50 1.11 16.33 3.47
C ASP A 50 -0.01 15.34 3.07
N ASP A 51 -0.12 15.02 1.77
CA ASP A 51 -1.09 14.03 1.28
C ASP A 51 -0.77 12.63 1.79
N ARG A 52 0.52 12.27 1.80
CA ARG A 52 0.98 10.97 2.29
C ARG A 52 0.83 10.85 3.81
N ASP A 53 1.11 11.90 4.58
CA ASP A 53 0.88 11.93 6.03
C ASP A 53 -0.60 11.76 6.36
N TRP A 54 -1.48 12.45 5.63
CA TRP A 54 -2.92 12.26 5.74
C TRP A 54 -3.37 10.83 5.37
N ALA A 55 -2.78 10.25 4.33
CA ALA A 55 -3.08 8.88 3.90
C ALA A 55 -2.61 7.84 4.92
N ALA A 56 -1.46 8.08 5.56
CA ALA A 56 -0.95 7.24 6.64
C ALA A 56 -1.90 7.25 7.84
N ASP A 57 -2.44 8.41 8.21
CA ASP A 57 -3.43 8.53 9.29
C ASP A 57 -4.71 7.71 9.00
N ARG A 58 -5.18 7.76 7.75
CA ARG A 58 -6.34 6.97 7.28
C ARG A 58 -6.12 5.45 7.36
N CYS A 59 -4.87 4.99 7.31
CA CYS A 59 -4.52 3.58 7.37
C CYS A 59 -4.49 3.01 8.80
N ARG A 60 -4.51 3.83 9.85
CA ARG A 60 -4.30 3.37 11.25
C ARG A 60 -5.26 2.26 11.71
N HIS A 61 -6.45 2.19 11.13
CA HIS A 61 -7.49 1.20 11.46
C HIS A 61 -7.84 0.28 10.27
N CYS A 62 -7.00 0.24 9.24
CA CYS A 62 -7.23 -0.60 8.07
C CYS A 62 -7.16 -2.10 8.47
N PRO A 63 -8.14 -2.93 8.08
CA PRO A 63 -8.17 -4.34 8.47
C PRO A 63 -7.02 -5.18 7.88
N VAL A 64 -6.37 -4.69 6.83
CA VAL A 64 -5.23 -5.35 6.16
C VAL A 64 -3.90 -4.64 6.42
N GLN A 65 -3.83 -3.82 7.48
CA GLN A 65 -2.67 -2.97 7.76
C GLN A 65 -1.37 -3.77 7.89
N SER A 66 -1.40 -4.92 8.56
CA SER A 66 -0.20 -5.72 8.83
C SER A 66 0.39 -6.27 7.52
N GLU A 67 -0.44 -6.92 6.71
CA GLU A 67 -0.04 -7.49 5.42
C GLU A 67 0.39 -6.39 4.45
N CYS A 68 -0.26 -5.21 4.52
CA CYS A 68 0.11 -4.04 3.74
C CYS A 68 1.48 -3.47 4.15
N ALA A 69 1.79 -3.43 5.44
CA ALA A 69 3.10 -3.02 5.94
C ALA A 69 4.20 -3.99 5.46
N ASP A 70 3.93 -5.29 5.52
CA ASP A 70 4.88 -6.32 5.10
C ASP A 70 5.16 -6.28 3.59
N ALA A 71 4.11 -6.16 2.77
CA ALA A 71 4.26 -6.00 1.32
C ALA A 71 5.00 -4.70 0.97
N GLY A 72 4.69 -3.61 1.68
CA GLY A 72 5.32 -2.33 1.46
C GLY A 72 6.76 -2.23 1.97
N ALA A 73 7.27 -3.21 2.72
CA ALA A 73 8.59 -3.10 3.36
C ALA A 73 9.75 -2.95 2.35
N SER A 74 9.57 -3.45 1.13
CA SER A 74 10.50 -3.31 0.00
C SER A 74 10.27 -2.07 -0.85
N GLU A 75 9.15 -1.38 -0.67
CA GLU A 75 8.76 -0.25 -1.50
C GLU A 75 9.54 1.00 -1.12
N SER A 76 9.88 1.82 -2.12
CA SER A 76 10.64 3.06 -1.94
C SER A 76 9.77 4.31 -1.92
N PHE A 77 8.46 4.16 -2.17
CA PHE A 77 7.55 5.27 -2.39
C PHE A 77 6.14 4.91 -1.95
N GLY A 78 5.36 5.94 -1.64
CA GLY A 78 3.97 5.84 -1.25
C GLY A 78 3.76 5.41 0.20
N VAL A 79 2.49 5.27 0.56
CA VAL A 79 2.06 4.92 1.91
C VAL A 79 1.64 3.45 1.98
N TRP A 80 2.32 2.69 2.84
CA TRP A 80 2.08 1.26 3.02
C TRP A 80 1.94 0.94 4.50
N GLY A 81 0.87 0.26 4.90
CA GLY A 81 0.67 -0.14 6.29
C GLY A 81 0.70 1.03 7.29
N ALA A 82 0.18 2.20 6.89
CA ALA A 82 0.26 3.47 7.65
C ALA A 82 1.68 4.08 7.77
N ILE A 83 2.60 3.71 6.89
CA ILE A 83 3.99 4.21 6.87
C ILE A 83 4.27 4.89 5.52
N ASP A 84 4.72 6.15 5.54
CA ASP A 84 5.28 6.82 4.36
C ASP A 84 6.70 6.30 4.09
N GLN A 85 6.88 5.58 2.97
CA GLN A 85 8.17 5.01 2.59
C GLN A 85 9.15 6.04 2.02
N ALA A 86 8.68 7.19 1.54
CA ALA A 86 9.56 8.26 1.07
C ALA A 86 10.37 8.84 2.25
N THR A 87 9.75 8.96 3.42
CA THR A 87 10.37 9.50 4.65
C THR A 87 11.34 8.50 5.28
N ARG A 88 11.12 7.19 5.10
CA ARG A 88 11.97 6.13 5.65
C ARG A 88 13.39 6.12 5.07
N ARG A 89 13.59 6.57 3.82
CA ARG A 89 14.94 6.66 3.21
C ARG A 89 15.72 7.91 3.59
N GLY A 90 15.06 8.94 4.12
CA GLY A 90 15.68 10.19 4.58
C GLY A 90 16.32 10.12 5.97
N GLN A 91 16.10 9.03 6.72
CA GLN A 91 16.73 8.78 8.01
C GLN A 91 17.88 7.77 7.86
N LYS A 92 19.05 8.24 7.41
CA LYS A 92 20.32 7.51 7.56
C LYS A 92 21.46 8.45 7.91
#